data_AF-A0AAJ6ZMA9-F1
#
_entry.id   AF-A0AAJ6ZMA9-F1
#
_cell.length_a   1.000
_cell.length_b   1.000
_cell.length_c   1.000
_cell.angle_alpha   90.00
_cell.angle_beta   90.00
_cell.angle_gamma   90.00
#
_symmetry.space_group_name_H-M   'P 1'
#
loop_
_entity.id
_entity.type
_entity.pdbx_description
1 polymer ?
#
loop_
_entity_poly.entity_id
_entity_poly.type
_entity_poly.pdbx_seq_one_letter_code
_entity_poly.pdbx_strand_id
1 'polypeptide(L)'
;MRQRGEEPLPEEIVRWRKEGRDDLFQGWKERLADASVSRRLMEAVRPVLRQWVEARHREPTYFLTQLLTGHGCFSRYLCEVVGIESGPECHQCASGDVDTAEHTLAVCTGWDAQCATLTGAIGRDLSLPAVIRAMAGSEQSWAAVASFAREEAN
;
A
#
# COMPACT_ATOMS: atom_id res chain seq x y z
N MET A 1 -26.55 7.15 44.81
CA MET A 1 -25.18 7.61 45.15
C MET A 1 -24.28 7.27 43.98
N ARG A 2 -23.90 8.25 43.15
CA ARG A 2 -22.78 8.09 42.20
C ARG A 2 -21.51 8.32 43.03
N GLN A 3 -20.65 7.31 43.13
CA GLN A 3 -19.31 7.52 43.67
C GLN A 3 -18.65 8.61 42.81
N ARG A 4 -18.25 9.73 43.41
CA ARG A 4 -17.32 10.67 42.77
C ARG A 4 -16.01 9.90 42.66
N GLY A 5 -15.78 9.27 41.50
CA GLY A 5 -14.45 8.79 41.17
C GLY A 5 -13.53 10.01 41.17
N GLU A 6 -12.40 9.90 41.87
CA GLU A 6 -11.34 10.89 41.81
C GLU A 6 -10.97 11.16 40.35
N GLU A 7 -10.70 12.43 40.05
CA GLU A 7 -10.30 12.81 38.70
C GLU A 7 -8.93 12.18 38.41
N PRO A 8 -8.80 11.39 37.33
CA PRO A 8 -7.59 10.64 37.06
C PRO A 8 -6.39 11.58 36.84
N LEU A 9 -5.21 11.15 37.29
CA LEU A 9 -4.00 11.95 37.15
C LEU A 9 -3.62 12.09 35.67
N PRO A 10 -2.94 13.19 35.26
CA PRO A 10 -2.52 13.40 33.88
C PRO A 10 -1.69 12.23 33.30
N GLU A 11 -0.82 11.62 34.09
CA GLU A 11 -0.05 10.43 33.71
C GLU A 11 -0.94 9.20 33.41
N GLU A 12 -2.03 9.03 34.15
CA GLU A 12 -2.97 7.93 33.96
C GLU A 12 -3.77 8.12 32.67
N ILE A 13 -4.18 9.36 32.38
CA ILE A 13 -4.84 9.71 31.12
C ILE A 13 -3.92 9.42 29.93
N VAL A 14 -2.64 9.80 30.01
CA VAL A 14 -1.66 9.51 28.94
C VAL A 14 -1.48 8.02 28.75
N ARG A 15 -1.35 7.26 29.85
CA ARG A 15 -1.22 5.79 29.83
C ARG A 15 -2.43 5.13 29.19
N TRP A 16 -3.64 5.45 29.64
CA TRP A 16 -4.88 4.88 29.09
C TRP A 16 -5.09 5.21 27.62
N ARG A 17 -4.72 6.43 27.19
CA ARG A 17 -4.77 6.80 25.76
C ARG A 17 -3.81 5.96 24.91
N LYS A 18 -2.63 5.65 25.43
CA LYS A 18 -1.66 4.79 24.75
C LYS A 18 -2.18 3.36 24.68
N GLU A 19 -2.62 2.79 25.80
CA GLU A 19 -3.19 1.43 25.88
C GLU A 19 -4.39 1.28 24.94
N GLY A 20 -5.37 2.20 25.01
CA GLY A 20 -6.54 2.16 24.13
C GLY A 20 -6.19 2.31 22.64
N ARG A 21 -5.13 3.06 22.29
CA ARG A 21 -4.61 3.09 20.92
C ARG A 21 -3.97 1.77 20.52
N ASP A 22 -3.21 1.15 21.41
CA ASP A 22 -2.54 -0.12 21.17
C ASP A 22 -3.57 -1.25 20.94
N ASP A 23 -4.61 -1.30 21.78
CA ASP A 23 -5.72 -2.23 21.64
C ASP A 23 -6.50 -2.00 20.34
N LEU A 24 -6.75 -0.74 19.97
CA LEU A 24 -7.44 -0.40 18.72
C LEU A 24 -6.67 -0.89 17.50
N PHE A 25 -5.36 -0.64 17.43
CA PHE A 25 -4.54 -1.11 16.32
C PHE A 25 -4.39 -2.63 16.30
N GLN A 26 -4.36 -3.28 17.46
CA GLN A 26 -4.33 -4.73 17.55
C GLN A 26 -5.62 -5.35 17.01
N GLY A 27 -6.78 -4.85 17.44
CA GLY A 27 -8.07 -5.31 16.92
C GLY A 27 -8.25 -5.04 15.42
N TRP A 28 -7.70 -3.94 14.90
CA TRP A 28 -7.71 -3.69 13.45
C TRP A 28 -6.82 -4.65 12.68
N LYS A 29 -5.63 -4.99 13.20
CA LYS A 29 -4.75 -5.99 12.56
C LYS A 29 -5.43 -7.35 12.47
N GLU A 30 -6.12 -7.77 13.54
CA GLU A 30 -6.87 -9.03 13.58
C GLU A 30 -7.99 -9.05 12.55
N ARG A 31 -8.81 -7.98 12.48
CA ARG A 31 -9.88 -7.88 11.47
C ARG A 31 -9.37 -7.90 10.04
N LEU A 32 -8.19 -7.30 9.79
CA LEU A 32 -7.55 -7.32 8.47
C LEU A 32 -6.87 -8.64 8.14
N ALA A 33 -6.74 -9.58 9.09
CA ALA A 33 -6.23 -10.91 8.81
C ALA A 33 -7.19 -11.72 7.92
N ASP A 34 -8.49 -11.50 8.09
CA ASP A 34 -9.57 -12.19 7.37
C ASP A 34 -10.09 -11.40 6.15
N ALA A 35 -9.41 -10.33 5.76
CA ALA A 35 -9.85 -9.49 4.65
C ALA A 35 -9.78 -10.25 3.31
N SER A 36 -10.94 -10.46 2.68
CA SER A 36 -11.05 -11.15 1.39
C SER A 36 -10.81 -10.23 0.18
N VAL A 37 -11.14 -8.94 0.30
CA VAL A 37 -10.93 -7.93 -0.75
C VAL A 37 -9.52 -7.36 -0.64
N SER A 38 -8.83 -7.22 -1.77
CA SER A 38 -7.47 -6.69 -1.84
C SER A 38 -6.50 -7.39 -0.87
N ARG A 39 -6.67 -8.71 -0.69
CA ARG A 39 -5.94 -9.55 0.27
C ARG A 39 -4.43 -9.28 0.26
N ARG A 40 -3.82 -9.21 -0.93
CA ARG A 40 -2.40 -8.89 -1.13
C ARG A 40 -2.00 -7.56 -0.48
N LEU A 41 -2.79 -6.50 -0.69
CA LEU A 41 -2.54 -5.20 -0.09
C LEU A 41 -2.71 -5.24 1.43
N MET A 42 -3.75 -5.92 1.91
CA MET A 42 -3.97 -6.06 3.35
C MET A 42 -2.84 -6.84 4.03
N GLU A 43 -2.34 -7.90 3.41
CA GLU A 43 -1.16 -8.66 3.87
C GLU A 43 0.10 -7.79 3.94
N ALA A 44 0.30 -6.88 2.98
CA ALA A 44 1.43 -5.96 2.95
C ALA A 44 1.32 -4.81 3.97
N VAL A 45 0.12 -4.26 4.19
CA VAL A 45 -0.12 -3.13 5.11
C VAL A 45 -0.19 -3.57 6.57
N ARG A 46 -0.79 -4.74 6.87
CA ARG A 46 -1.04 -5.19 8.25
C ARG A 46 0.19 -5.14 9.18
N PRO A 47 1.40 -5.53 8.75
CA PRO A 47 2.62 -5.42 9.57
C PRO A 47 2.97 -3.97 9.96
N VAL A 48 2.66 -3.00 9.09
CA VAL A 48 3.00 -1.57 9.27
C VAL A 48 1.75 -0.69 9.44
N LEU A 49 0.59 -1.27 9.76
CA LEU A 49 -0.72 -0.61 9.78
C LEU A 49 -0.71 0.71 10.57
N ARG A 50 -0.05 0.71 11.74
CA ARG A 50 0.07 1.90 12.58
C ARG A 50 0.78 3.04 11.86
N GLN A 51 1.96 2.77 11.31
CA GLN A 51 2.77 3.76 10.60
C GLN A 51 2.02 4.27 9.37
N TRP A 52 1.36 3.35 8.65
CA TRP A 52 0.54 3.67 7.49
C TRP A 52 -0.61 4.63 7.83
N VAL A 53 -1.41 4.32 8.85
CA VAL A 53 -2.55 5.16 9.28
C VAL A 53 -2.09 6.49 9.88
N GLU A 54 -0.97 6.49 10.62
CA GLU A 54 -0.45 7.68 11.28
C GLU A 54 0.32 8.61 10.34
N ALA A 55 0.60 8.19 9.10
CA ALA A 55 1.20 9.01 8.07
C ALA A 55 0.18 10.06 7.54
N ARG A 56 -0.02 11.14 8.30
CA ARG A 56 -1.04 12.18 8.07
C ARG A 56 -0.94 12.96 6.76
N HIS A 57 0.13 12.80 5.98
CA HIS A 57 0.42 13.58 4.76
C HIS A 57 0.23 12.79 3.46
N ARG A 58 -0.44 11.63 3.51
CA ARG A 58 -0.21 10.55 2.54
C ARG A 58 -1.50 9.85 2.15
N GLU A 59 -2.41 10.59 1.55
CA GLU A 59 -3.57 10.00 0.88
C GLU A 59 -3.13 9.38 -0.45
N PRO A 60 -3.52 8.12 -0.73
CA PRO A 60 -3.25 7.52 -2.03
C PRO A 60 -3.95 8.27 -3.15
N THR A 61 -3.23 8.59 -4.22
CA THR A 61 -3.82 9.12 -5.45
C THR A 61 -4.59 8.02 -6.19
N TYR A 62 -5.36 8.39 -7.21
CA TYR A 62 -6.04 7.43 -8.07
C TYR A 62 -5.08 6.37 -8.65
N PHE A 63 -3.99 6.81 -9.29
CA PHE A 63 -3.00 5.92 -9.89
C PHE A 63 -2.23 5.10 -8.85
N LEU A 64 -1.87 5.70 -7.72
CA LEU A 64 -1.24 4.97 -6.63
C LEU A 64 -2.17 3.88 -6.07
N THR A 65 -3.46 4.16 -5.95
CA THR A 65 -4.45 3.17 -5.51
C THR A 65 -4.52 2.01 -6.50
N GLN A 66 -4.49 2.27 -7.80
CA GLN A 66 -4.46 1.25 -8.85
C GLN A 66 -3.22 0.36 -8.72
N LEU A 67 -2.03 0.97 -8.67
CA LEU A 67 -0.77 0.25 -8.50
C LEU A 67 -0.76 -0.65 -7.24
N LEU A 68 -1.22 -0.11 -6.10
CA LEU A 68 -1.21 -0.85 -4.83
C LEU A 68 -2.23 -1.99 -4.79
N THR A 69 -3.35 -1.86 -5.50
CA THR A 69 -4.40 -2.87 -5.56
C THR A 69 -4.23 -3.85 -6.73
N GLY A 70 -3.41 -3.51 -7.73
CA GLY A 70 -3.31 -4.26 -8.98
C GLY A 70 -4.59 -4.15 -9.82
N HIS A 71 -5.37 -3.08 -9.65
CA HIS A 71 -6.62 -2.83 -10.37
C HIS A 71 -6.45 -1.68 -11.38
N GLY A 72 -7.49 -1.41 -12.17
CA GLY A 72 -7.55 -0.23 -13.01
C GLY A 72 -6.88 -0.46 -14.36
N CYS A 73 -5.70 0.12 -14.58
CA CYS A 73 -5.02 0.13 -15.88
C CYS A 73 -4.36 -1.19 -16.28
N PHE A 74 -4.13 -2.11 -15.35
CA PHE A 74 -3.49 -3.40 -15.67
C PHE A 74 -4.33 -4.26 -16.61
N SER A 75 -3.75 -4.74 -17.72
CA SER A 75 -4.46 -5.58 -18.71
C SER A 75 -5.07 -6.82 -18.09
N ARG A 76 -4.43 -7.43 -17.08
CA ARG A 76 -5.05 -8.53 -16.31
C ARG A 76 -6.38 -8.13 -15.70
N TYR A 77 -6.44 -6.98 -15.02
CA TYR A 77 -7.68 -6.50 -14.40
C TYR A 77 -8.73 -6.15 -15.47
N LEU A 78 -8.32 -5.46 -16.53
CA LEU A 78 -9.21 -5.08 -17.62
C LEU A 78 -9.77 -6.29 -18.38
N CYS A 79 -9.01 -7.38 -18.48
CA CYS A 79 -9.43 -8.63 -19.11
C CYS A 79 -10.30 -9.49 -18.17
N GLU A 80 -9.81 -9.79 -16.97
CA GLU A 80 -10.44 -10.77 -16.06
C GLU A 80 -11.67 -10.20 -15.32
N VAL A 81 -11.66 -8.90 -15.01
CA VAL A 81 -12.69 -8.27 -14.17
C VAL A 81 -13.61 -7.37 -14.98
N VAL A 82 -13.05 -6.51 -15.83
CA VAL A 82 -13.85 -5.54 -16.60
C VAL A 82 -14.37 -6.14 -17.91
N GLY A 83 -13.59 -7.03 -18.54
CA GLY A 83 -13.93 -7.69 -19.79
C GLY A 83 -13.80 -6.80 -21.03
N ILE A 84 -12.95 -5.76 -20.99
CA ILE A 84 -12.71 -4.86 -22.13
C ILE A 84 -11.43 -5.17 -22.89
N GLU A 85 -10.43 -5.74 -22.21
CA GLU A 85 -9.20 -6.19 -22.87
C GLU A 85 -9.37 -7.61 -23.39
N SER A 86 -8.75 -7.88 -24.54
CA SER A 86 -8.83 -9.19 -25.20
C SER A 86 -7.96 -10.26 -24.55
N GLY A 87 -6.97 -9.84 -23.76
CA GLY A 87 -6.06 -10.73 -23.06
C GLY A 87 -5.36 -10.01 -21.90
N PRO A 88 -4.75 -10.77 -20.97
CA PRO A 88 -4.14 -10.21 -19.76
C PRO A 88 -2.67 -9.81 -19.96
N GLU A 89 -2.12 -9.89 -21.17
CA GLU A 89 -0.70 -9.69 -21.46
C GLU A 89 -0.27 -8.22 -21.38
N CYS A 90 0.97 -7.99 -20.95
CA CYS A 90 1.57 -6.67 -20.88
C CYS A 90 1.89 -6.11 -22.27
N HIS A 91 1.41 -4.90 -22.55
CA HIS A 91 1.69 -4.19 -23.80
C HIS A 91 3.02 -3.41 -23.78
N GLN A 92 3.63 -3.25 -22.60
CA GLN A 92 4.83 -2.45 -22.40
C GLN A 92 6.12 -3.25 -22.62
N CYS A 93 6.04 -4.58 -22.69
CA CYS A 93 7.18 -5.43 -23.00
C CYS A 93 6.83 -6.55 -23.98
N ALA A 94 7.86 -7.16 -24.58
CA ALA A 94 7.69 -8.22 -25.57
C ALA A 94 7.70 -9.64 -24.96
N SER A 95 7.65 -9.78 -23.62
CA SER A 95 7.75 -11.10 -22.98
C SER A 95 6.48 -11.92 -23.07
N GLY A 96 5.33 -11.28 -23.30
CA GLY A 96 4.01 -11.93 -23.24
C GLY A 96 3.58 -12.28 -21.80
N ASP A 97 4.25 -11.73 -20.80
CA ASP A 97 3.86 -11.91 -19.40
C ASP A 97 2.55 -11.18 -19.08
N VAL A 98 1.89 -11.64 -18.01
CA VAL A 98 0.64 -11.04 -17.52
C VAL A 98 0.90 -9.67 -16.90
N ASP A 99 0.15 -8.68 -17.36
CA ASP A 99 0.24 -7.30 -16.89
C ASP A 99 -0.32 -7.16 -15.48
N THR A 100 0.58 -7.06 -14.50
CA THR A 100 0.27 -6.92 -13.08
C THR A 100 1.16 -5.86 -12.47
N ALA A 101 0.74 -5.28 -11.35
CA ALA A 101 1.58 -4.35 -10.61
C ALA A 101 2.95 -4.96 -10.24
N GLU A 102 2.99 -6.25 -9.90
CA GLU A 102 4.23 -6.99 -9.68
C GLU A 102 5.11 -7.04 -10.93
N HIS A 103 4.52 -7.35 -12.08
CA HIS A 103 5.25 -7.38 -13.34
C HIS A 103 5.82 -5.99 -13.66
N THR A 104 4.99 -4.94 -13.63
CA THR A 104 5.40 -3.56 -13.85
C THR A 104 6.54 -3.13 -12.93
N LEU A 105 6.46 -3.45 -11.63
CA LEU A 105 7.46 -3.04 -10.64
C LEU A 105 8.76 -3.85 -10.67
N ALA A 106 8.73 -5.13 -11.04
CA ALA A 106 9.86 -6.03 -10.78
C ALA A 106 10.37 -6.80 -12.00
N VAL A 107 9.65 -6.82 -13.12
CA VAL A 107 9.96 -7.70 -14.26
C VAL A 107 9.91 -6.99 -15.61
N CYS A 108 9.01 -6.03 -15.78
CA CYS A 108 8.73 -5.43 -17.07
C CYS A 108 9.92 -4.60 -17.59
N THR A 109 10.50 -5.04 -18.71
CA THR A 109 11.62 -4.33 -19.35
C THR A 109 11.24 -2.97 -19.93
N GLY A 110 9.94 -2.74 -20.19
CA GLY A 110 9.42 -1.42 -20.59
C GLY A 110 9.54 -0.37 -19.49
N TRP A 111 9.67 -0.80 -18.23
CA TRP A 111 9.73 0.05 -17.04
C TRP A 111 11.13 0.13 -16.41
N ASP A 112 12.16 -0.46 -17.02
CA ASP A 112 13.50 -0.59 -16.43
C ASP A 112 14.09 0.74 -15.92
N ALA A 113 13.94 1.83 -16.69
CA ALA A 113 14.48 3.14 -16.31
C ALA A 113 13.77 3.74 -15.08
N GLN A 114 12.44 3.65 -15.04
CA GLN A 114 11.61 4.11 -13.95
C GLN A 114 11.82 3.23 -12.70
N CYS A 115 11.90 1.91 -12.87
CA CYS A 115 12.18 0.95 -11.80
C CYS A 115 13.59 1.12 -11.23
N ALA A 116 14.58 1.47 -12.05
CA ALA A 116 15.92 1.82 -11.58
C ALA A 116 15.91 3.10 -10.73
N THR A 117 15.16 4.12 -11.15
CA THR A 117 14.97 5.37 -10.39
C THR A 117 14.28 5.09 -9.06
N LEU A 118 13.20 4.32 -9.09
CA LEU A 118 12.45 3.93 -7.89
C LEU A 118 13.32 3.11 -6.93
N THR A 119 14.11 2.17 -7.45
CA THR A 119 15.06 1.37 -6.69
C THR A 119 16.09 2.24 -5.96
N GLY A 120 16.57 3.31 -6.60
CA GLY A 120 17.47 4.28 -5.98
C GLY A 120 16.82 5.03 -4.80
N ALA A 121 15.49 5.23 -4.84
CA ALA A 121 14.76 5.96 -3.82
C ALA A 121 14.29 5.08 -2.64
N ILE A 122 13.85 3.83 -2.90
CA ILE A 122 13.21 2.99 -1.88
C ILE A 122 13.89 1.63 -1.64
N GLY A 123 14.95 1.33 -2.38
CA GLY A 123 15.71 0.08 -2.29
C GLY A 123 15.35 -0.92 -3.40
N ARG A 124 16.16 -1.98 -3.51
CA ARG A 124 16.09 -2.97 -4.62
C ARG A 124 14.90 -3.92 -4.58
N ASP A 125 14.30 -4.09 -3.41
CA ASP A 125 13.13 -4.96 -3.26
C ASP A 125 11.88 -4.13 -3.54
N LEU A 126 11.30 -4.32 -4.73
CA LEU A 126 10.07 -3.67 -5.17
C LEU A 126 8.83 -4.55 -4.98
N SER A 127 8.93 -5.61 -4.16
CA SER A 127 7.73 -6.34 -3.74
C SER A 127 6.76 -5.42 -2.99
N LEU A 128 5.44 -5.68 -3.08
CA LEU A 128 4.46 -4.83 -2.39
C LEU A 128 4.73 -4.65 -0.90
N PRO A 129 5.08 -5.69 -0.11
CA PRO A 129 5.42 -5.50 1.29
C PRO A 129 6.61 -4.54 1.52
N ALA A 130 7.62 -4.58 0.65
CA ALA A 130 8.76 -3.68 0.74
C ALA A 130 8.39 -2.24 0.34
N VAL A 131 7.65 -2.07 -0.75
CA VAL A 131 7.11 -0.77 -1.19
C VAL A 131 6.26 -0.13 -0.10
N ILE A 132 5.28 -0.87 0.46
CA ILE A 132 4.41 -0.39 1.55
C ILE A 132 5.21 0.01 2.78
N ARG A 133 6.23 -0.78 3.16
CA ARG A 133 7.10 -0.45 4.30
C ARG A 133 7.91 0.81 4.06
N ALA A 134 8.49 0.98 2.87
CA ALA A 134 9.24 2.19 2.50
C ALA A 134 8.32 3.43 2.52
N MET A 135 7.15 3.31 1.89
CA MET A 135 6.13 4.36 1.87
C MET A 135 5.65 4.76 3.27
N ALA A 136 5.47 3.81 4.19
CA ALA A 136 5.09 4.12 5.57
C ALA A 136 6.21 4.84 6.35
N GLY A 137 7.47 4.58 6.00
CA GLY A 137 8.64 5.10 6.71
C GLY A 137 9.09 6.51 6.30
N SER A 138 8.86 6.95 5.06
CA SER A 138 9.45 8.20 4.53
C SER A 138 8.54 8.92 3.53
N GLU A 139 8.46 10.25 3.66
CA GLU A 139 7.64 11.09 2.77
C GLU A 139 8.22 11.11 1.37
N GLN A 140 9.55 11.13 1.30
CA GLN A 140 10.30 11.03 0.07
C GLN A 140 10.02 9.69 -0.63
N SER A 141 10.02 8.58 0.12
CA SER A 141 9.64 7.26 -0.43
C SER A 141 8.19 7.23 -0.92
N TRP A 142 7.26 7.83 -0.19
CA TRP A 142 5.87 7.94 -0.64
C TRP A 142 5.75 8.74 -1.94
N ALA A 143 6.40 9.90 -2.00
CA ALA A 143 6.38 10.75 -3.20
C ALA A 143 7.01 10.04 -4.41
N ALA A 144 8.09 9.30 -4.22
CA ALA A 144 8.73 8.53 -5.28
C ALA A 144 7.79 7.47 -5.87
N VAL A 145 7.13 6.67 -5.02
CA VAL A 145 6.17 5.65 -5.47
C VAL A 145 4.93 6.30 -6.12
N ALA A 146 4.45 7.40 -5.57
CA ALA A 146 3.32 8.14 -6.14
C ALA A 146 3.66 8.77 -7.51
N SER A 147 4.91 9.19 -7.74
CA SER A 147 5.38 9.67 -9.05
C SER A 147 5.45 8.53 -10.04
N PHE A 148 6.07 7.41 -9.66
CA PHE A 148 6.13 6.20 -10.49
C PHE A 148 4.73 5.76 -10.94
N ALA A 149 3.77 5.68 -10.01
CA ALA A 149 2.40 5.31 -10.34
C ALA A 149 1.72 6.26 -11.34
N ARG A 150 2.07 7.55 -11.35
CA ARG A 150 1.51 8.51 -12.31
C ARG A 150 2.09 8.36 -13.71
N GLU A 151 3.36 7.97 -13.80
CA GLU A 151 4.03 7.73 -15.09
C GLU A 151 3.46 6.49 -15.78
N GLU A 152 3.05 5.47 -15.02
CA GLU A 152 2.38 4.27 -15.52
C GLU A 152 1.10 4.52 -16.31
N ALA A 153 0.35 5.55 -15.93
CA ALA A 153 -0.97 5.78 -16.49
C ALA A 153 -1.00 6.64 -17.76
N ASN A 154 0.18 7.02 -18.29
CA ASN A 154 0.34 7.81 -19.52
C ASN A 154 1.00 6.97 -20.62
#